data_AF-A0AAU2YHD0-F1
#
_entry.id   AF-A0AAU2YHD0-F1
#
_cell.length_a   1.000
_cell.length_b   1.000
_cell.length_c   1.000
_cell.angle_alpha   90.00
_cell.angle_beta   90.00
_cell.angle_gamma   90.00
#
_symmetry.space_group_name_H-M   'P 1'
#
loop_
_entity.id
_entity.type
_entity.pdbx_description
1 polymer ?
#
loop_
_entity_poly.entity_id
_entity_poly.type
_entity_poly.pdbx_seq_one_letter_code
_entity_poly.pdbx_strand_id
1 'polypeptide(L)'
;MDPSFLSLPSDTWTASAACLGLPPETVFARHPADAAPALGACARCPVAGRCEETVAPADSWFDGVCAGRLWRNGRPVALDRGRHRGGHRRAAA
;
A
#
# COMPACT_ATOMS: atom_id res chain seq x y z
N MET A 1 14.43 35.42 4.25
CA MET A 1 13.45 34.33 4.13
C MET A 1 13.55 33.77 2.72
N ASP A 2 13.93 32.51 2.59
CA ASP A 2 14.17 31.89 1.28
C ASP A 2 12.87 31.20 0.79
N PRO A 3 12.26 31.61 -0.33
CA PRO A 3 10.99 31.06 -0.83
C PRO A 3 11.09 29.65 -1.43
N SER A 4 12.25 28.99 -1.31
CA SER A 4 12.52 27.65 -1.83
C SER A 4 11.67 26.53 -1.21
N PHE A 5 10.92 26.78 -0.14
CA PHE A 5 9.98 25.82 0.47
C PHE A 5 8.74 25.49 -0.39
N LEU A 6 8.45 26.29 -1.43
CA LEU A 6 7.35 26.01 -2.37
C LEU A 6 7.76 25.10 -3.55
N SER A 7 9.02 24.69 -3.62
CA SER A 7 9.49 23.72 -4.62
C SER A 7 9.51 22.30 -4.04
N LEU A 8 8.36 21.83 -3.54
CA LEU A 8 8.17 20.40 -3.33
C LEU A 8 8.05 19.75 -4.72
N PRO A 9 8.84 18.71 -5.03
CA PRO A 9 8.89 18.14 -6.37
C PRO A 9 7.48 17.75 -6.81
N SER A 10 7.07 18.23 -7.99
CA SER A 10 5.75 18.06 -8.61
C SER A 10 5.46 16.61 -9.05
N ASP A 11 6.16 15.66 -8.47
CA ASP A 11 5.93 14.24 -8.64
C ASP A 11 4.74 13.83 -7.75
N THR A 12 3.55 14.29 -8.13
CA THR A 12 2.27 13.97 -7.49
C THR A 12 1.80 12.56 -7.81
N TRP A 13 2.73 11.62 -8.03
CA TRP A 13 2.37 10.22 -8.22
C TRP A 13 1.59 9.67 -7.01
N THR A 14 1.84 10.22 -5.82
CA THR A 14 1.08 9.92 -4.59
C THR A 14 -0.40 10.26 -4.71
N ALA A 15 -0.78 11.25 -5.53
CA ALA A 15 -2.19 11.59 -5.79
C ALA A 15 -2.93 10.46 -6.55
N SER A 16 -2.20 9.60 -7.26
CA SER A 16 -2.75 8.42 -7.94
C SER A 16 -2.67 7.14 -7.09
N ALA A 17 -2.23 7.23 -5.83
CA ALA A 17 -2.15 6.08 -4.96
C ALA A 17 -3.54 5.58 -4.57
N ALA A 18 -3.82 4.30 -4.80
CA ALA A 18 -5.11 3.69 -4.49
C ALA A 18 -5.42 3.66 -2.98
N CYS A 19 -4.39 3.72 -2.13
CA CYS A 19 -4.55 3.79 -0.67
C CYS A 19 -4.81 5.21 -0.16
N LEU A 20 -4.79 6.23 -1.02
CA LEU A 20 -5.06 7.61 -0.64
C LEU A 20 -6.51 7.73 -0.13
N GLY A 21 -6.67 8.23 1.10
CA GLY A 21 -7.98 8.34 1.75
C GLY A 21 -8.39 7.14 2.61
N LEU A 22 -7.58 6.07 2.66
CA LEU A 22 -7.76 5.03 3.68
C LEU A 22 -7.28 5.52 5.05
N PRO A 23 -7.86 4.97 6.14
CA PRO A 23 -7.39 5.30 7.48
C PRO A 23 -5.92 4.89 7.66
N PRO A 24 -5.07 5.73 8.26
CA PRO A 24 -3.64 5.45 8.43
C PRO A 24 -3.39 4.15 9.21
N GLU A 25 -4.25 3.83 10.17
CA GLU A 25 -4.20 2.58 10.94
C GLU A 25 -4.30 1.32 10.06
N THR A 26 -4.92 1.40 8.88
CA THR A 26 -4.99 0.28 7.92
C THR A 26 -3.74 0.18 7.05
N VAL A 27 -3.13 1.32 6.69
CA VAL A 27 -1.92 1.37 5.86
C VAL A 27 -0.69 0.99 6.69
N PHE A 28 -0.62 1.45 7.94
CA PHE A 28 0.47 1.15 8.87
C PHE A 28 0.15 -0.02 9.81
N ALA A 29 -0.88 -0.81 9.49
CA ALA A 29 -1.24 -2.01 10.23
C ALA A 29 -0.11 -3.03 10.22
N ARG A 30 0.22 -3.58 11.39
CA ARG A 30 1.17 -4.69 11.55
C ARG A 30 0.52 -6.05 11.32
N HIS A 31 -0.80 -6.14 11.48
CA HIS A 31 -1.55 -7.39 11.35
C HIS A 31 -2.24 -7.46 9.98
N PRO A 32 -2.21 -8.64 9.31
CA PRO A 32 -2.85 -8.83 8.02
C PRO A 32 -4.34 -8.48 7.96
N ALA A 33 -5.07 -8.75 9.05
CA ALA A 33 -6.51 -8.50 9.12
C ALA A 33 -6.83 -7.01 9.03
N ASP A 34 -6.10 -6.19 9.79
CA ASP A 34 -6.27 -4.73 9.81
C ASP A 34 -5.72 -4.08 8.54
N ALA A 35 -4.69 -4.70 7.95
CA ALA A 35 -4.08 -4.28 6.69
C ALA A 35 -4.91 -4.65 5.45
N ALA A 36 -5.94 -5.51 5.59
CA ALA A 36 -6.68 -6.05 4.45
C ALA A 36 -7.27 -4.98 3.50
N PRO A 37 -7.84 -3.85 3.98
CA PRO A 37 -8.34 -2.79 3.10
C PRO A 37 -7.21 -2.15 2.27
N ALA A 38 -6.08 -1.84 2.92
CA ALA A 38 -4.92 -1.26 2.27
C ALA A 38 -4.27 -2.24 1.29
N LEU A 39 -4.16 -3.53 1.64
CA LEU A 39 -3.65 -4.57 0.75
C LEU A 39 -4.52 -4.73 -0.50
N GLY A 40 -5.85 -4.70 -0.34
CA GLY A 40 -6.79 -4.76 -1.45
C GLY A 40 -6.64 -3.59 -2.42
N ALA A 41 -6.54 -2.36 -1.88
CA ALA A 41 -6.31 -1.16 -2.68
C ALA A 41 -4.93 -1.19 -3.37
N CYS A 42 -3.88 -1.50 -2.62
CA CYS A 42 -2.50 -1.49 -3.11
C CYS A 42 -2.21 -2.60 -4.14
N ALA A 43 -2.94 -3.72 -4.11
CA ALA A 43 -2.75 -4.84 -5.05
C ALA A 43 -2.98 -4.45 -6.53
N ARG A 44 -3.71 -3.37 -6.80
CA ARG A 44 -4.00 -2.86 -8.15
C ARG A 44 -3.54 -1.41 -8.34
N CYS A 45 -2.68 -0.92 -7.44
CA CYS A 45 -2.29 0.47 -7.42
C CYS A 45 -1.37 0.80 -8.62
N PRO A 46 -1.68 1.85 -9.42
CA PRO A 46 -0.91 2.19 -10.61
C PRO A 46 0.50 2.71 -10.28
N VAL A 47 0.72 3.13 -9.03
CA VAL A 47 1.99 3.71 -8.57
C VAL A 47 2.77 2.78 -7.63
N ALA A 48 2.46 1.47 -7.64
CA ALA A 48 3.09 0.50 -6.75
C ALA A 48 4.62 0.46 -6.87
N GLY A 49 5.18 0.50 -8.10
CA GLY A 49 6.64 0.47 -8.31
C GLY A 49 7.34 1.70 -7.73
N ARG A 50 6.82 2.90 -8.05
CA ARG A 50 7.37 4.16 -7.52
C ARG A 50 7.21 4.28 -6.00
N CYS A 51 6.14 3.70 -5.47
CA CYS A 51 5.91 3.58 -4.03
C CYS A 51 6.98 2.71 -3.37
N GLU A 52 7.28 1.54 -3.93
CA GLU A 52 8.33 0.65 -3.40
C GLU A 52 9.70 1.32 -3.40
N GLU A 53 10.07 1.97 -4.51
CA GLU A 53 11.35 2.67 -4.66
C GLU A 53 11.48 3.84 -3.68
N THR A 54 10.41 4.61 -3.47
CA THR A 54 10.45 5.78 -2.58
C THR A 54 10.47 5.38 -1.11
N VAL A 55 9.68 4.37 -0.73
CA VAL A 55 9.65 3.89 0.65
C VAL A 55 10.91 3.09 0.98
N ALA A 56 11.50 2.41 -0.02
CA ALA A 56 12.66 1.53 0.11
C ALA A 56 12.53 0.65 1.37
N PRO A 57 11.48 -0.18 1.47
CA PRO A 57 11.05 -0.75 2.75
C PRO A 57 12.12 -1.61 3.43
N ALA A 58 12.99 -2.28 2.65
CA ALA A 58 14.12 -3.03 3.17
C ALA A 58 15.19 -2.15 3.83
N ASP A 59 15.42 -0.95 3.30
CA ASP A 59 16.43 -0.01 3.80
C ASP A 59 15.87 0.87 4.93
N SER A 60 14.59 1.21 4.85
CA SER A 60 13.90 2.06 5.84
C SER A 60 13.29 1.29 7.01
N TRP A 61 13.40 -0.04 7.02
CA TRP A 61 12.81 -0.92 8.04
C TRP A 61 11.29 -0.74 8.17
N PHE A 62 10.64 -0.45 7.05
CA PHE A 62 9.23 -0.08 7.02
C PHE A 62 8.33 -1.18 7.58
N ASP A 63 7.31 -0.75 8.34
CA ASP A 63 6.23 -1.57 8.88
C ASP A 63 4.90 -1.08 8.29
N GLY A 64 4.18 -1.96 7.60
CA GLY A 64 2.87 -1.64 7.01
C GLY A 64 2.75 -2.08 5.55
N VAL A 65 1.75 -1.54 4.85
CA VAL A 65 1.44 -1.91 3.46
C VAL A 65 2.15 -0.97 2.50
N CYS A 66 2.98 -1.54 1.63
CA CYS A 66 3.66 -0.83 0.55
C CYS A 66 3.72 -1.74 -0.69
N ALA A 67 3.54 -1.17 -1.88
CA ALA A 67 3.64 -1.89 -3.16
C ALA A 67 2.77 -3.18 -3.24
N GLY A 68 1.59 -3.16 -2.59
CA GLY A 68 0.67 -4.30 -2.56
C GLY A 68 1.11 -5.45 -1.66
N ARG A 69 2.10 -5.22 -0.79
CA ARG A 69 2.66 -6.20 0.15
C ARG A 69 2.61 -5.65 1.56
N LEU A 70 2.46 -6.55 2.53
CA LEU A 70 2.67 -6.22 3.93
C LEU A 70 4.16 -6.36 4.23
N TRP A 71 4.74 -5.35 4.86
CA TRP A 71 6.12 -5.31 5.30
C TRP A 71 6.18 -5.28 6.82
N ARG A 72 7.19 -5.96 7.37
CA ARG A 72 7.48 -5.98 8.80
C ARG A 72 8.98 -5.97 9.02
N ASN A 73 9.48 -4.96 9.73
CA ASN A 73 10.91 -4.70 9.92
C ASN A 73 11.66 -4.73 8.58
N GLY A 74 11.09 -4.11 7.54
CA GLY A 74 11.65 -4.09 6.19
C GLY A 74 11.67 -5.44 5.47
N ARG A 75 10.97 -6.46 5.97
CA ARG A 75 10.84 -7.77 5.29
C ARG A 75 9.41 -7.97 4.81
N PRO A 76 9.22 -8.47 3.57
CA PRO A 76 7.88 -8.78 3.08
C PRO A 76 7.31 -9.97 3.85
N VAL A 77 6.08 -9.81 4.33
CA VAL A 77 5.33 -10.87 5.01
C VAL A 77 4.58 -11.66 3.94
N ALA A 78 4.85 -12.97 3.87
CA ALA A 78 4.04 -13.87 3.07
C ALA A 78 2.66 -13.97 3.73
N LEU A 79 1.67 -13.32 3.11
CA LEU A 79 0.27 -13.55 3.44
C LEU A 79 -0.10 -14.85 2.76
N ASP A 80 -0.34 -15.91 3.53
CA ASP A 80 -0.96 -17.12 2.99
C ASP A 80 -2.24 -16.69 2.31
N ARG A 81 -2.23 -16.74 0.97
CA ARG A 81 -3.39 -16.44 0.13
C ARG A 81 -4.38 -17.59 0.27
N GLY A 82 -4.93 -17.77 1.46
CA GLY A 82 -6.13 -18.55 1.67
C GLY A 82 -7.30 -17.87 0.98
N ARG A 83 -7.56 -18.22 -0.29
CA ARG A 83 -8.87 -18.13 -0.94
C ARG A 83 -9.57 -16.75 -0.94
N HIS A 84 -8.99 -15.77 -1.62
CA HIS A 84 -9.77 -14.64 -2.18
C HIS A 84 -9.63 -14.52 -3.71
N ARG A 85 -9.59 -15.67 -4.41
CA ARG A 85 -10.03 -15.73 -5.81
C ARG A 85 -11.55 -15.76 -5.81
N GLY A 86 -12.16 -14.80 -6.49
CA GLY A 86 -13.59 -14.53 -6.48
C GLY A 86 -14.47 -15.78 -6.68
N GLY A 87 -15.44 -15.93 -5.77
CA GLY A 87 -16.64 -16.70 -6.01
C GLY A 87 -17.78 -15.75 -6.33
N HIS A 88 -17.88 -15.31 -7.58
CA HIS A 88 -19.16 -14.86 -8.13
C HIS A 88 -20.15 -16.02 -8.00
N ARG A 89 -21.01 -16.00 -6.97
CA ARG A 89 -22.27 -16.74 -7.05
C ARG A 89 -23.17 -15.95 -8.00
N ARG A 90 -23.21 -16.37 -9.27
CA ARG A 90 -24.37 -16.05 -10.12
C ARG A 90 -25.58 -16.69 -9.45
N ALA A 91 -26.49 -15.88 -8.91
CA ALA A 91 -27.83 -16.34 -8.61
C ALA A 91 -28.54 -16.56 -9.94
N ALA A 92 -28.81 -17.82 -10.26
CA ALA A 92 -29.76 -18.23 -11.28
C ALA A 92 -30.80 -19.10 -10.56
N ALA A 93 -32.01 -18.56 -10.42
CA ALA A 93 -33.31 -19.23 -10.36
C ALA A 93 -34.37 -18.15 -10.06
#